data_AF-A0A966TI75-F1
#
_entry.id   AF-A0A966TI75-F1
#
_cell.length_a   1.000
_cell.length_b   1.000
_cell.length_c   1.000
_cell.angle_alpha   90.00
_cell.angle_beta   90.00
_cell.angle_gamma   90.00
#
_symmetry.space_group_name_H-M   'P 1'
#
loop_
_entity.id
_entity.type
_entity.pdbx_description
1 polymer ?
#
loop_
_entity_poly.entity_id
_entity_poly.type
_entity_poly.pdbx_seq_one_letter_code
_entity_poly.pdbx_strand_id
1 'polypeptide(L)'
;MDLAAPHGRLFTWLDQQWHEHGVQPLAALREGLRGHEDEALLVQLIDNTPLQMDNDASELQSIMLELEKAHLANQIDELTRRMATDPEAYASIKQLNARLADLKKVPLV
;
A
#
# COMPACT_ATOMS: atom_id res chain seq x y z
N MET A 1 -0.88 10.05 1.41
CA MET A 1 0.21 9.10 1.12
C MET A 1 0.54 9.25 -0.34
N ASP A 2 1.76 9.65 -0.68
CA ASP A 2 2.20 9.80 -2.08
C ASP A 2 2.81 8.46 -2.51
N LEU A 3 2.02 7.61 -3.17
CA LEU A 3 2.49 6.33 -3.71
C LEU A 3 3.30 6.59 -4.97
N ALA A 4 4.45 5.92 -5.12
CA ALA A 4 5.29 6.08 -6.29
C ALA A 4 4.51 5.79 -7.59
N ALA A 5 4.80 6.58 -8.64
CA ALA A 5 4.30 6.29 -9.98
C ALA A 5 4.65 4.84 -10.38
N PRO A 6 3.76 4.12 -11.09
CA PRO A 6 2.54 4.59 -11.75
C PRO A 6 1.24 4.48 -10.93
N HIS A 7 1.28 3.97 -9.70
CA HIS A 7 0.04 3.58 -8.98
C HIS A 7 -0.55 4.69 -8.12
N GLY A 8 0.22 5.75 -7.82
CA GLY A 8 -0.20 6.80 -6.90
C GLY A 8 -1.46 7.55 -7.33
N ARG A 9 -1.53 7.96 -8.60
CA ARG A 9 -2.69 8.71 -9.12
C ARG A 9 -3.97 7.87 -9.11
N LEU A 10 -3.88 6.63 -9.61
CA LEU A 10 -5.00 5.70 -9.61
C LEU A 10 -5.47 5.38 -8.19
N PHE A 11 -4.56 5.21 -7.23
CA PHE A 11 -4.91 4.95 -5.83
C PHE A 11 -5.62 6.15 -5.19
N THR A 12 -5.12 7.37 -5.40
CA THR A 12 -5.79 8.59 -4.92
C THR A 12 -7.20 8.73 -5.51
N TRP A 13 -7.38 8.40 -6.80
CA TRP A 13 -8.68 8.41 -7.43
C TRP A 13 -9.63 7.35 -6.82
N LEU A 14 -9.16 6.12 -6.61
CA LEU A 14 -9.94 5.06 -5.97
C LEU A 14 -10.36 5.42 -4.54
N ASP A 15 -9.46 6.03 -3.76
CA ASP A 15 -9.74 6.50 -2.41
C ASP A 15 -10.81 7.59 -2.39
N GLN A 16 -10.78 8.52 -3.37
CA GLN A 16 -11.82 9.52 -3.55
C GLN A 16 -13.17 8.87 -3.91
N GLN A 17 -13.20 7.93 -4.85
CA GLN A 17 -14.43 7.20 -5.22
C GLN A 17 -15.05 6.48 -4.02
N TRP A 18 -14.22 5.87 -3.18
CA TRP A 18 -14.68 5.21 -1.96
C TRP A 18 -15.29 6.19 -0.95
N HIS A 19 -14.65 7.35 -0.73
CA HIS A 19 -15.17 8.36 0.19
C HIS A 19 -16.48 9.01 -0.30
N GLU A 20 -16.60 9.27 -1.60
CA GLU A 20 -17.75 9.96 -2.18
C GLU A 20 -18.96 9.04 -2.39
N HIS A 21 -18.71 7.79 -2.78
CA HIS A 21 -19.77 6.89 -3.23
C HIS A 21 -19.84 5.56 -2.47
N GLY A 22 -18.88 5.27 -1.59
CA GLY A 22 -18.80 4.01 -0.88
C GLY A 22 -18.49 2.83 -1.80
N VAL A 23 -18.98 1.65 -1.44
CA VAL A 23 -18.79 0.41 -2.22
C VAL A 23 -19.52 0.53 -3.55
N GLN A 24 -18.76 0.45 -4.65
CA GLN A 24 -19.30 0.48 -6.01
C GLN A 24 -18.95 -0.77 -6.81
N PRO A 25 -19.80 -1.17 -7.78
CA PRO A 25 -19.46 -2.23 -8.70
C PRO A 25 -18.32 -1.81 -9.63
N LEU A 26 -17.49 -2.78 -10.04
CA LEU A 26 -16.34 -2.54 -10.91
C LEU A 26 -16.71 -1.85 -12.23
N ALA A 27 -17.90 -2.12 -12.76
CA ALA A 27 -18.41 -1.44 -13.95
C ALA A 27 -18.55 0.08 -13.77
N ALA A 28 -18.96 0.54 -12.58
CA ALA A 28 -19.05 1.98 -12.28
C ALA A 28 -17.67 2.62 -12.19
N LEU A 29 -16.70 1.93 -11.59
CA LEU A 29 -15.30 2.40 -11.54
C LEU A 29 -14.69 2.50 -12.94
N ARG A 30 -14.96 1.52 -13.81
CA ARG A 30 -14.51 1.55 -15.22
C ARG A 30 -15.13 2.71 -15.99
N GLU A 31 -16.41 3.01 -15.75
CA GLU A 31 -17.07 4.16 -16.36
C GLU A 31 -16.47 5.48 -15.87
N GLY A 32 -16.17 5.59 -14.58
CA GLY A 32 -15.56 6.79 -13.98
C GLY A 32 -14.16 7.11 -14.49
N LEU A 33 -13.42 6.12 -15.00
CA LEU A 33 -12.11 6.30 -15.63
C LEU A 33 -12.16 6.42 -17.16
N ARG A 34 -13.33 6.36 -17.80
CA ARG A 34 -13.39 6.43 -19.27
C ARG A 34 -12.77 7.73 -19.78
N GLY A 35 -11.74 7.62 -20.62
CA GLY A 35 -10.99 8.74 -21.16
C GLY A 35 -9.95 9.34 -20.21
N HIS A 36 -9.74 8.74 -19.03
CA HIS A 36 -8.67 9.09 -18.10
C HIS A 36 -7.36 8.41 -18.50
N GLU A 37 -6.21 9.02 -18.16
CA GLU A 37 -4.88 8.47 -18.46
C GLU A 37 -4.59 7.13 -17.76
N ASP A 38 -5.27 6.87 -16.63
CA ASP A 38 -5.14 5.64 -15.84
C ASP A 38 -6.15 4.55 -16.23
N GLU A 39 -7.00 4.75 -17.25
CA GLU A 39 -7.98 3.76 -17.69
C GLU A 39 -7.32 2.42 -18.05
N ALA A 40 -6.22 2.48 -18.81
CA ALA A 40 -5.47 1.29 -19.24
C ALA A 40 -4.82 0.55 -18.05
N LEU A 41 -4.37 1.30 -17.04
CA LEU A 41 -3.79 0.73 -15.83
C LEU A 41 -4.86 0.01 -15.01
N LEU A 42 -6.05 0.58 -14.85
CA LEU A 42 -7.17 -0.09 -14.17
C LEU A 42 -7.54 -1.40 -14.89
N VAL A 43 -7.67 -1.37 -16.22
CA VAL A 43 -8.01 -2.57 -17.00
C VAL A 43 -6.94 -3.66 -16.84
N GLN A 44 -5.65 -3.30 -16.92
CA GLN A 44 -4.58 -4.26 -16.67
C GLN A 44 -4.64 -4.87 -15.27
N LEU A 45 -4.91 -4.08 -14.24
CA LEU A 45 -5.00 -4.59 -12.86
C LEU A 45 -6.19 -5.56 -12.71
N ILE A 46 -7.32 -5.25 -13.31
CA ILE A 46 -8.51 -6.12 -13.32
C ILE A 46 -8.21 -7.44 -14.05
N ASP A 47 -7.62 -7.36 -15.24
CA ASP A 47 -7.35 -8.55 -16.05
C ASP A 47 -6.27 -9.45 -15.43
N ASN A 48 -5.35 -8.87 -14.64
CA ASN A 48 -4.36 -9.62 -13.87
C ASN A 48 -4.88 -10.07 -12.49
N THR A 49 -6.13 -9.75 -12.13
CA THR A 49 -6.73 -10.23 -10.88
C THR A 49 -7.07 -11.72 -11.04
N PRO A 50 -6.51 -12.61 -10.21
CA PRO A 50 -6.86 -14.01 -10.26
C PRO A 50 -8.36 -14.21 -9.97
N LEU A 51 -9.06 -14.90 -10.86
CA LEU A 51 -10.51 -15.19 -10.77
C LEU A 51 -10.92 -16.00 -9.52
N GLN A 52 -9.94 -16.58 -8.83
CA GLN A 52 -10.10 -17.27 -7.55
C GLN A 52 -9.44 -16.47 -6.43
N MET A 53 -9.83 -15.20 -6.26
CA MET A 53 -9.65 -14.54 -4.98
C MET A 53 -10.89 -14.83 -4.15
N ASP A 54 -10.75 -15.67 -3.14
CA ASP A 54 -11.60 -15.52 -1.98
C ASP A 54 -11.30 -14.11 -1.47
N ASN A 55 -12.25 -13.19 -1.61
CA ASN A 55 -12.03 -11.77 -1.30
C ASN A 55 -12.11 -11.60 0.22
N ASP A 56 -11.24 -12.31 0.93
CA ASP A 56 -11.10 -12.19 2.35
C ASP A 56 -10.29 -10.93 2.62
N ALA A 57 -11.00 -9.85 2.93
CA ALA A 57 -10.40 -8.59 3.31
C ALA A 57 -9.42 -8.75 4.48
N SER A 58 -9.58 -9.80 5.29
CA SER A 58 -8.69 -10.12 6.39
C SER A 58 -7.37 -10.71 5.91
N GLU A 59 -7.38 -11.56 4.87
CA GLU A 59 -6.17 -12.07 4.21
C GLU A 59 -5.39 -10.93 3.55
N LEU A 60 -6.07 -10.01 2.86
CA LEU A 60 -5.43 -8.83 2.27
C LEU A 60 -4.80 -7.93 3.35
N GLN A 61 -5.50 -7.70 4.46
CA GLN A 61 -4.96 -6.95 5.60
C GLN A 61 -3.71 -7.63 6.19
N SER A 62 -3.74 -8.96 6.34
CA SER A 62 -2.60 -9.75 6.79
C SER A 62 -1.40 -9.64 5.83
N ILE A 63 -1.63 -9.71 4.52
CA ILE A 63 -0.58 -9.53 3.50
C ILE A 63 0.02 -8.11 3.56
N MET A 64 -0.83 -7.08 3.61
CA MET A 64 -0.37 -5.68 3.69
C MET A 64 0.44 -5.44 4.98
N LEU A 65 0.01 -6.01 6.10
CA LEU A 65 0.72 -5.92 7.37
C LEU A 65 2.13 -6.54 7.28
N GLU A 66 2.25 -7.71 6.66
CA GLU A 66 3.54 -8.37 6.47
C GLU A 66 4.46 -7.59 5.51
N LEU A 67 3.91 -7.02 4.43
CA LEU A 67 4.67 -6.15 3.52
C LEU A 67 5.18 -4.89 4.23
N GLU A 68 4.36 -4.25 5.08
CA GLU A 68 4.78 -3.08 5.86
C GLU A 68 5.93 -3.44 6.82
N LYS A 69 5.81 -4.57 7.54
CA LYS A 69 6.89 -5.07 8.42
C LYS A 69 8.19 -5.30 7.66
N ALA A 70 8.13 -5.96 6.50
CA ALA A 70 9.29 -6.23 5.67
C ALA A 70 9.94 -4.94 5.14
N HIS A 71 9.12 -3.98 4.72
CA HIS A 71 9.60 -2.68 4.23
C HIS A 71 10.32 -1.88 5.33
N LEU A 72 9.77 -1.85 6.54
CA LEU A 72 10.40 -1.18 7.69
C LEU A 72 11.72 -1.85 8.10
N ALA A 73 11.77 -3.19 8.10
CA ALA A 73 13.00 -3.93 8.40
C ALA A 73 14.12 -3.58 7.40
N ASN A 74 13.80 -3.55 6.10
CA ASN A 74 14.75 -3.19 5.05
C ASN A 74 15.25 -1.73 5.20
N GLN A 75 14.38 -0.80 5.59
CA GLN A 75 14.77 0.59 5.85
C GLN A 75 15.70 0.72 7.06
N ILE A 76 15.42 -0.02 8.15
CA ILE A 76 16.28 -0.04 9.34
C ILE A 76 17.66 -0.59 8.99
N ASP A 77 17.73 -1.68 8.22
CA ASP A 77 19.01 -2.27 7.80
C ASP A 77 19.83 -1.29 6.96
N GLU A 78 19.18 -0.56 6.04
CA GLU A 78 19.86 0.43 5.21
C GLU A 78 20.36 1.63 6.02
N LEU A 79 19.56 2.16 6.94
CA LEU A 79 19.98 3.24 7.83
C LEU A 79 21.09 2.77 8.78
N THR A 80 21.05 1.51 9.22
CA THR A 80 22.09 0.93 10.09
C THR A 80 23.43 0.87 9.36
N ARG A 81 23.44 0.55 8.06
CA ARG A 81 24.65 0.61 7.22
C ARG A 81 25.22 2.02 7.09
N ARG A 82 24.38 3.05 7.11
CA ARG A 82 24.78 4.47 6.95
C ARG A 82 25.00 5.21 8.28
N MET A 83 24.71 4.57 9.41
CA MET A 83 24.73 5.13 10.77
C MET A 83 26.07 5.74 11.17
N ALA A 84 27.19 5.26 10.61
CA ALA A 84 28.52 5.81 10.88
C ALA A 84 28.73 7.23 10.32
N THR A 85 27.93 7.63 9.33
CA THR A 85 28.06 8.88 8.58
C THR A 85 26.89 9.83 8.74
N ASP A 86 25.79 9.36 9.35
CA ASP A 86 24.55 10.12 9.48
C ASP A 86 24.08 10.14 10.94
N PRO A 87 24.19 11.29 11.64
CA PRO A 87 23.71 11.45 13.01
C PRO A 87 22.19 11.33 13.14
N GLU A 88 21.43 11.68 12.09
CA GLU A 88 19.96 11.62 12.09
C GLU A 88 19.46 10.17 11.89
N ALA A 89 20.29 9.30 11.31
CA ALA A 89 19.94 7.88 11.12
C ALA A 89 19.57 7.18 12.43
N TYR A 90 20.19 7.56 13.56
CA TYR A 90 19.83 6.99 14.87
C TYR A 90 18.41 7.37 15.30
N ALA A 91 18.01 8.63 15.10
CA ALA A 91 16.67 9.10 15.43
C ALA A 91 15.61 8.42 14.53
N SER A 92 15.88 8.30 13.23
CA SER A 92 15.00 7.61 12.28
C SER A 92 14.87 6.11 12.59
N ILE A 93 15.97 5.42 12.87
CA ILE A 93 15.95 3.98 13.25
C ILE A 93 15.11 3.77 14.51
N LYS A 94 15.23 4.65 15.51
CA LYS A 94 14.43 4.57 16.74
C LYS A 94 12.93 4.68 16.44
N GLN A 95 12.53 5.60 15.56
CA GLN A 95 11.13 5.77 15.15
C GLN A 95 10.61 4.56 14.36
N LEU A 96 11.39 4.06 13.39
CA LEU A 96 11.03 2.89 12.59
C LEU A 96 10.90 1.63 13.45
N ASN A 97 11.79 1.44 14.44
CA ASN A 97 11.69 0.34 15.40
C ASN A 97 10.42 0.42 16.26
N ALA A 98 10.03 1.61 16.70
CA ALA A 98 8.79 1.80 17.45
C ALA A 98 7.57 1.41 16.60
N ARG A 99 7.53 1.86 15.33
CA ARG A 99 6.48 1.48 14.38
C ARG A 99 6.43 -0.04 14.16
N LEU A 100 7.58 -0.67 13.95
CA LEU A 100 7.65 -2.13 13.77
C LEU A 100 7.16 -2.88 15.01
N ALA A 101 7.47 -2.38 16.20
CA ALA A 101 6.99 -2.97 17.46
C ALA A 101 5.47 -2.87 17.60
N ASP A 102 4.86 -1.77 17.14
CA ASP A 102 3.40 -1.62 17.13
C ASP A 102 2.73 -2.53 16.09
N LEU A 103 3.29 -2.64 14.89
CA LEU A 103 2.78 -3.57 13.87
C LEU A 103 2.87 -5.04 14.29
N LYS A 104 3.85 -5.43 15.11
CA LYS A 104 3.95 -6.78 15.67
C LYS A 104 2.86 -7.09 16.70
N LYS A 105 2.26 -6.08 17.32
CA LYS A 105 1.13 -6.25 18.26
C LYS A 105 -0.20 -6.43 17.54
N VAL A 106 -0.27 -6.06 16.27
CA VAL A 106 -1.49 -6.26 15.45
C VAL A 106 -1.61 -7.76 15.18
N PRO A 107 -2.68 -8.42 15.67
CA PRO A 107 -2.91 -9.83 15.37
C PRO A 107 -3.20 -9.99 13.87
N LEU A 108 -2.61 -11.02 13.27
CA LEU A 108 -3.04 -11.50 11.97
C LEU A 108 -4.43 -12.13 12.15
N VAL A 109 -5.36 -11.78 11.28
CA VAL A 109 -6.72 -12.32 11.26
C VAL A 109 -6.72 -13.64 10.50
#